data_AF-A0A7X3P2B4-F1
#
_entry.id   AF-A0A7X3P2B4-F1
#
_cell.length_a   1.000
_cell.length_b   1.000
_cell.length_c   1.000
_cell.angle_alpha   90.00
_cell.angle_beta   90.00
_cell.angle_gamma   90.00
#
_symmetry.space_group_name_H-M   'P 1'
#
loop_
_entity.id
_entity.type
_entity.pdbx_description
1 polymer ?
#
loop_
_entity_poly.entity_id
_entity_poly.type
_entity_poly.pdbx_seq_one_letter_code
_entity_poly.pdbx_strand_id
1 'polypeptide(L)'
;MFSQTYCQPHKGILWVLVFFMASLPLLGNAHETEWPGQKLAAIFPEAKKFVQRNAVLTPDKIAAIEKELGAKLRAEDQKPIFYIPISEKKKPMGLVFFADAKGPLGVIEGAVGLDMKGKVVKVAVYEHKESDAIVGDEFLKQFVGMGIDNAFKVGEDVEAADGHEAASNAVALIPKKTLVMSYTLFLKRKPKPDVAKVPMPEAPEEEMPEAEDLKTLMALMIDDYFVVVDYFDEKESKEKAIAAAKRLAKYAKGISNFEPPKNADQTEEYRYLQDTFSENLLKFAESLEKEGISDETREQWDTIVTLVNQAHLRFSEEEIDLDTY
;
A
#
# COMPACT_ATOMS: atom_id res chain seq x y z
N MET A 1 -30.85 -37.56 -61.20
CA MET A 1 -30.32 -36.97 -62.44
C MET A 1 -28.82 -36.86 -62.29
N PHE A 2 -28.11 -37.64 -63.14
CA PHE A 2 -26.67 -37.68 -63.45
C PHE A 2 -25.62 -38.04 -62.38
N SER A 3 -25.03 -39.22 -62.62
CA SER A 3 -23.72 -39.68 -62.15
C SER A 3 -22.56 -39.08 -62.94
N GLN A 4 -21.42 -39.07 -62.26
CA GLN A 4 -20.04 -38.80 -62.70
C GLN A 4 -19.60 -39.49 -64.01
N THR A 5 -18.66 -38.84 -64.69
CA THR A 5 -17.28 -39.27 -65.05
C THR A 5 -16.92 -38.85 -66.48
N TYR A 6 -15.87 -38.02 -66.66
CA TYR A 6 -14.67 -38.37 -67.43
C TYR A 6 -13.62 -37.22 -67.50
N CYS A 7 -12.40 -37.62 -67.86
CA CYS A 7 -11.08 -37.06 -67.62
C CYS A 7 -10.61 -35.75 -68.32
N GLN A 8 -9.60 -35.14 -67.67
CA GLN A 8 -8.38 -34.41 -68.12
C GLN A 8 -7.83 -34.76 -69.54
N PRO A 9 -6.88 -34.00 -70.20
CA PRO A 9 -5.69 -33.25 -69.67
C PRO A 9 -5.38 -31.91 -70.41
N HIS A 10 -4.45 -31.01 -70.03
CA HIS A 10 -2.99 -31.06 -70.23
C HIS A 10 -2.28 -29.76 -69.71
N LYS A 11 -1.18 -29.97 -68.98
CA LYS A 11 0.13 -29.25 -68.90
C LYS A 11 0.27 -27.76 -69.32
N GLY A 12 0.97 -26.99 -68.46
CA GLY A 12 1.81 -25.84 -68.85
C GLY A 12 1.71 -24.65 -67.88
N ILE A 13 2.57 -24.54 -66.86
CA ILE A 13 3.81 -23.72 -66.83
C ILE A 13 3.57 -22.22 -66.46
N LEU A 14 4.33 -21.79 -65.45
CA LEU A 14 4.79 -20.44 -65.08
C LEU A 14 3.92 -19.52 -64.17
N TRP A 15 4.34 -19.48 -62.90
CA TRP A 15 4.69 -18.31 -62.09
C TRP A 15 4.04 -16.95 -62.40
N VAL A 16 3.24 -16.42 -61.46
CA VAL A 16 3.33 -15.01 -61.03
C VAL A 16 3.10 -14.94 -59.51
N LEU A 17 4.07 -14.27 -58.87
CA LEU A 17 4.18 -13.84 -57.48
C LEU A 17 2.85 -13.48 -56.80
N VAL A 18 2.52 -14.19 -55.72
CA VAL A 18 1.62 -13.69 -54.68
C VAL A 18 2.45 -12.85 -53.72
N PHE A 19 2.25 -11.54 -53.81
CA PHE A 19 2.76 -10.55 -52.86
C PHE A 19 2.10 -10.82 -51.50
N PHE A 20 2.78 -11.56 -50.63
CA PHE A 20 2.42 -11.67 -49.22
C PHE A 20 2.74 -10.32 -48.58
N MET A 21 1.77 -9.40 -48.56
CA MET A 21 1.76 -8.30 -47.60
C MET A 21 1.63 -8.92 -46.21
N ALA A 22 2.78 -9.32 -45.67
CA ALA A 22 2.96 -9.41 -44.24
C ALA A 22 2.89 -7.97 -43.71
N SER A 23 1.69 -7.52 -43.39
CA SER A 23 1.51 -6.48 -42.38
C SER A 23 2.01 -7.06 -41.06
N LEU A 24 3.32 -6.96 -40.84
CA LEU A 24 3.88 -7.01 -39.50
C LEU A 24 3.17 -5.91 -38.72
N PRO A 25 2.39 -6.21 -37.66
CA PRO A 25 2.17 -5.19 -36.66
C PRO A 25 3.57 -4.86 -36.14
N LEU A 26 4.03 -3.65 -36.45
CA LEU A 26 5.06 -3.01 -35.65
C LEU A 26 4.50 -3.02 -34.23
N LEU A 27 4.94 -4.00 -33.44
CA LEU A 27 4.84 -3.97 -31.99
C LEU A 27 5.71 -2.79 -31.55
N GLY A 28 5.14 -1.59 -31.61
CA GLY A 28 5.60 -0.44 -30.85
C GLY A 28 5.29 -0.70 -29.38
N ASN A 29 6.09 -1.55 -28.76
CA ASN A 29 6.14 -1.76 -27.31
C ASN A 29 7.61 -1.70 -26.91
N ALA A 30 8.22 -0.53 -26.95
CA ALA A 30 9.58 -0.34 -26.45
C ALA A 30 9.84 1.14 -26.19
N HIS A 31 9.12 1.74 -25.24
CA HIS A 31 9.65 2.88 -24.47
C HIS A 31 8.89 3.25 -23.18
N GLU A 32 8.00 2.40 -22.63
CA GLU A 32 7.20 2.75 -21.43
C GLU A 32 7.27 1.72 -20.27
N THR A 33 8.21 0.77 -20.29
CA THR A 33 8.31 -0.28 -19.24
C THR A 33 9.51 -0.15 -18.29
N GLU A 34 10.39 0.82 -18.47
CA GLU A 34 11.65 0.85 -17.71
C GLU A 34 11.52 1.51 -16.33
N TRP A 35 10.64 2.51 -16.17
CA TRP A 35 10.47 3.25 -14.92
C TRP A 35 8.99 3.45 -14.58
N PRO A 36 8.53 3.18 -13.34
CA PRO A 36 9.24 2.59 -12.21
C PRO A 36 9.23 1.04 -12.17
N GLY A 37 8.60 0.38 -13.16
CA GLY A 37 8.26 -1.06 -13.10
C GLY A 37 9.42 -2.02 -12.83
N GLN A 38 10.54 -1.90 -13.56
CA GLN A 38 11.70 -2.80 -13.35
C GLN A 38 12.34 -2.62 -11.98
N LYS A 39 12.47 -1.36 -11.53
CA LYS A 39 13.07 -1.02 -10.23
C LYS A 39 12.19 -1.49 -9.06
N LEU A 40 10.87 -1.40 -9.22
CA LEU A 40 9.90 -1.96 -8.26
C LEU A 40 9.99 -3.49 -8.17
N ALA A 41 10.04 -4.19 -9.31
CA ALA A 41 10.18 -5.64 -9.35
C ALA A 41 11.51 -6.13 -8.75
N ALA A 42 12.58 -5.33 -8.83
CA ALA A 42 13.86 -5.65 -8.19
C ALA A 42 13.79 -5.60 -6.65
N ILE A 43 12.86 -4.82 -6.09
CA ILE A 43 12.64 -4.72 -4.64
C ILE A 43 11.68 -5.80 -4.16
N PHE A 44 10.55 -5.98 -4.84
CA PHE A 44 9.55 -7.00 -4.55
C PHE A 44 9.34 -7.93 -5.74
N PRO A 45 10.21 -8.94 -5.95
CA PRO A 45 10.13 -9.81 -7.13
C PRO A 45 8.90 -10.71 -7.15
N GLU A 46 8.26 -10.94 -5.99
CA GLU A 46 7.05 -11.74 -5.88
C GLU A 46 5.75 -10.94 -6.08
N ALA A 47 5.85 -9.62 -6.24
CA ALA A 47 4.69 -8.76 -6.50
C ALA A 47 4.14 -8.99 -7.92
N LYS A 48 2.81 -9.10 -8.04
CA LYS A 48 2.13 -9.19 -9.34
C LYS A 48 1.80 -7.83 -9.92
N LYS A 49 1.45 -6.87 -9.05
CA LYS A 49 1.19 -5.48 -9.43
C LYS A 49 1.67 -4.55 -8.33
N PHE A 50 1.79 -3.27 -8.68
CA PHE A 50 2.08 -2.19 -7.75
C PHE A 50 0.95 -1.17 -7.83
N VAL A 51 0.41 -0.78 -6.68
CA VAL A 51 -0.59 0.30 -6.59
C VAL A 51 0.12 1.58 -6.20
N GLN A 52 -0.07 2.64 -6.99
CA GLN A 52 0.53 3.94 -6.73
C GLN A 52 -0.34 4.73 -5.73
N ARG A 53 0.30 5.33 -4.73
CA ARG A 53 -0.32 6.17 -3.71
C ARG A 53 0.36 7.52 -3.65
N ASN A 54 -0.36 8.54 -4.10
CA ASN A 54 0.10 9.93 -3.98
C ASN A 54 -0.35 10.47 -2.62
N ALA A 55 0.57 11.04 -1.85
CA ALA A 55 0.23 11.68 -0.58
C ALA A 55 0.50 13.18 -0.65
N VAL A 56 -0.37 13.95 0.01
CA VAL A 56 -0.21 15.40 0.18
C VAL A 56 0.33 15.66 1.58
N LEU A 57 1.48 16.31 1.66
CA LEU A 57 2.07 16.75 2.91
C LEU A 57 1.56 18.15 3.26
N THR A 58 0.86 18.27 4.38
CA THR A 58 0.50 19.57 4.97
C THR A 58 1.76 20.23 5.55
N PRO A 59 1.78 21.57 5.73
CA PRO A 59 2.92 22.27 6.34
C PRO A 59 3.35 21.68 7.70
N ASP A 60 2.40 21.25 8.52
CA ASP A 60 2.69 20.62 9.82
C ASP A 60 3.38 19.26 9.67
N LYS A 61 2.96 18.44 8.69
CA LYS A 61 3.60 17.16 8.39
C LYS A 61 5.01 17.38 7.84
N ILE A 62 5.21 18.38 6.97
CA ILE A 62 6.54 18.77 6.48
C ILE A 62 7.43 19.13 7.66
N ALA A 63 6.98 20.03 8.54
CA ALA A 63 7.75 20.46 9.71
C ALA A 63 8.10 19.29 10.65
N ALA A 64 7.18 18.33 10.85
CA ALA A 64 7.44 17.14 11.65
C ALA A 64 8.51 16.23 11.02
N ILE A 65 8.43 15.99 9.71
CA ILE A 65 9.42 15.19 8.98
C ILE A 65 10.79 15.88 9.00
N GLU A 66 10.85 17.17 8.68
CA GLU A 66 12.10 17.94 8.66
C GLU A 66 12.78 17.97 10.04
N LYS A 67 11.99 18.05 11.11
CA LYS A 67 12.50 17.98 12.48
C LYS A 67 13.14 16.62 12.79
N GLU A 68 12.51 15.53 12.37
CA GLU A 68 13.01 14.17 12.63
C GLU A 68 14.24 13.84 11.76
N LEU A 69 14.29 14.36 10.53
CA LEU A 69 15.43 14.21 9.63
C LEU A 69 16.59 15.17 9.94
N GLY A 70 16.31 16.27 10.65
CA GLY A 70 17.28 17.35 10.89
C GLY A 70 17.65 18.13 9.63
N ALA A 71 16.84 18.04 8.57
CA ALA A 71 17.09 18.66 7.27
C ALA A 71 15.77 19.01 6.57
N LYS A 72 15.82 20.01 5.68
CA LYS A 72 14.66 20.38 4.88
C LYS A 72 14.35 19.35 3.81
N LEU A 73 13.07 19.12 3.56
CA LEU A 73 12.61 18.31 2.44
C LEU A 73 12.82 19.07 1.13
N ARG A 74 13.23 18.35 0.08
CA ARG A 74 13.28 18.90 -1.27
C ARG A 74 11.86 19.13 -1.79
N ALA A 75 11.67 19.97 -2.79
CA ALA A 75 10.34 20.29 -3.31
C ALA A 75 9.63 19.05 -3.88
N GLU A 76 10.41 18.15 -4.48
CA GLU A 76 10.04 16.84 -4.98
C GLU A 76 9.61 15.88 -3.87
N ASP A 77 10.29 15.91 -2.71
CA ASP A 77 9.93 15.08 -1.56
C ASP A 77 8.61 15.53 -0.90
N GLN A 78 8.12 16.73 -1.18
CA GLN A 78 6.86 17.25 -0.63
C GLN A 78 5.60 16.67 -1.28
N LYS A 79 5.76 15.98 -2.43
CA LYS A 79 4.69 15.29 -3.15
C LYS A 79 5.03 13.81 -3.31
N PRO A 80 5.15 13.06 -2.20
CA PRO A 80 5.64 11.70 -2.26
C PRO A 80 4.67 10.77 -2.97
N ILE A 81 5.24 9.87 -3.76
CA ILE A 81 4.56 8.79 -4.44
C ILE A 81 5.06 7.48 -3.84
N PHE A 82 4.16 6.75 -3.20
CA PHE A 82 4.43 5.43 -2.66
C PHE A 82 3.89 4.35 -3.60
N TYR A 83 4.52 3.18 -3.60
CA TYR A 83 4.08 2.04 -4.38
C TYR A 83 3.85 0.86 -3.46
N ILE A 84 2.62 0.34 -3.45
CA ILE A 84 2.23 -0.80 -2.63
C ILE A 84 2.34 -2.07 -3.50
N PRO A 85 3.35 -2.94 -3.29
CA PRO A 85 3.41 -4.26 -3.92
C PRO A 85 2.22 -5.13 -3.51
N ILE A 86 1.53 -5.71 -4.48
CA ILE A 86 0.42 -6.64 -4.26
C ILE A 86 0.82 -8.04 -4.75
N SER A 87 0.70 -9.02 -3.86
CA SER A 87 1.00 -10.42 -4.13
C SER A 87 -0.04 -11.08 -5.06
N GLU A 88 0.25 -12.31 -5.49
CA GLU A 88 -0.69 -13.13 -6.28
C GLU A 88 -2.02 -13.37 -5.58
N LYS A 89 -2.01 -13.42 -4.24
CA LYS A 89 -3.21 -13.57 -3.41
C LYS A 89 -3.96 -12.26 -3.18
N LYS A 90 -3.64 -11.21 -3.95
CA LYS A 90 -4.19 -9.85 -3.81
C LYS A 90 -3.95 -9.20 -2.43
N LYS A 91 -2.88 -9.61 -1.72
CA LYS A 91 -2.51 -9.02 -0.43
C LYS A 91 -1.37 -8.01 -0.58
N PRO A 92 -1.41 -6.86 0.12
CA PRO A 92 -0.26 -5.96 0.19
C PRO A 92 0.92 -6.64 0.87
N MET A 93 2.11 -6.40 0.34
CA MET A 93 3.36 -7.01 0.82
C MET A 93 4.25 -6.00 1.57
N GLY A 94 3.93 -4.72 1.46
CA GLY A 94 4.76 -3.65 2.00
C GLY A 94 4.52 -2.33 1.28
N LEU A 95 5.57 -1.50 1.23
CA LEU A 95 5.55 -0.18 0.63
C LEU A 95 6.93 0.16 0.07
N VAL A 96 6.97 0.71 -1.15
CA VAL A 96 8.20 1.23 -1.76
C VAL A 96 8.11 2.74 -1.88
N PHE A 97 9.19 3.43 -1.53
CA PHE A 97 9.35 4.86 -1.75
C PHE A 97 10.66 5.11 -2.51
N PHE A 98 10.58 5.94 -3.55
CA PHE A 98 11.77 6.46 -4.22
C PHE A 98 12.17 7.75 -3.52
N ALA A 99 13.41 7.79 -3.05
CA ALA A 99 13.91 8.86 -2.21
C ALA A 99 15.32 9.24 -2.64
N ASP A 100 15.57 10.54 -2.59
CA ASP A 100 16.88 11.08 -2.91
C ASP A 100 17.62 11.54 -1.66
N ALA A 101 18.94 11.48 -1.70
CA ALA A 101 19.82 12.12 -0.73
C ALA A 101 20.91 12.94 -1.42
N LYS A 102 21.39 13.98 -0.75
CA LYS A 102 22.53 14.78 -1.24
C LYS A 102 23.83 14.19 -0.69
N GLY A 103 24.64 13.60 -1.56
CA GLY A 103 26.01 13.17 -1.28
C GLY A 103 27.05 14.24 -1.58
N PRO A 104 28.34 13.96 -1.30
CA PRO A 104 29.47 14.83 -1.62
C PRO A 104 29.60 15.24 -3.09
N LEU A 105 29.32 14.34 -4.03
CA LEU A 105 29.51 14.50 -5.47
C LEU A 105 28.20 14.71 -6.25
N GLY A 106 27.06 14.66 -5.58
CA GLY A 106 25.77 14.97 -6.20
C GLY A 106 24.56 14.39 -5.48
N VAL A 107 23.45 14.33 -6.20
CA VAL A 107 22.26 13.60 -5.74
C VAL A 107 22.52 12.11 -5.90
N ILE A 108 22.08 11.36 -4.89
CA ILE A 108 21.99 9.90 -4.88
C ILE A 108 20.51 9.57 -4.93
N GLU A 109 20.08 8.93 -6.01
CA GLU A 109 18.70 8.50 -6.21
C GLU A 109 18.58 7.02 -5.83
N GLY A 110 17.61 6.70 -4.99
CA GLY A 110 17.39 5.33 -4.55
C GLY A 110 15.92 5.01 -4.32
N ALA A 111 15.68 3.77 -3.95
CA ALA A 111 14.40 3.35 -3.42
C ALA A 111 14.57 2.40 -2.25
N VAL A 112 13.56 2.41 -1.39
CA VAL A 112 13.53 1.60 -0.19
C VAL A 112 12.20 0.88 -0.15
N GLY A 113 12.27 -0.44 -0.03
CA GLY A 113 11.12 -1.27 0.29
C GLY A 113 11.01 -1.45 1.80
N LEU A 114 9.82 -1.27 2.33
CA LEU A 114 9.43 -1.63 3.69
C LEU A 114 8.45 -2.80 3.65
N ASP A 115 8.53 -3.72 4.60
CA ASP A 115 7.48 -4.72 4.82
C ASP A 115 6.25 -4.09 5.52
N MET A 116 5.21 -4.91 5.72
CA MET A 116 3.98 -4.51 6.42
C MET A 116 4.22 -4.12 7.89
N LYS A 117 5.38 -4.46 8.47
CA LYS A 117 5.76 -4.12 9.86
C LYS A 117 6.63 -2.86 9.93
N GLY A 118 6.81 -2.17 8.81
CA GLY A 118 7.66 -0.97 8.73
C GLY A 118 9.14 -1.28 8.89
N LYS A 119 9.58 -2.49 8.53
CA LYS A 119 11.00 -2.87 8.48
C LYS A 119 11.52 -2.80 7.05
N VAL A 120 12.74 -2.32 6.89
CA VAL A 120 13.41 -2.25 5.58
C VAL A 120 13.63 -3.66 5.04
N VAL A 121 13.08 -3.98 3.88
CA VAL A 121 13.35 -5.25 3.18
C VAL A 121 14.49 -5.13 2.19
N LYS A 122 14.67 -3.94 1.59
CA LYS A 122 15.73 -3.68 0.63
C LYS A 122 15.94 -2.18 0.44
N VAL A 123 17.20 -1.79 0.33
CA VAL A 123 17.64 -0.48 -0.16
C VAL A 123 18.30 -0.70 -1.51
N ALA A 124 17.93 0.12 -2.49
CA ALA A 124 18.53 0.13 -3.81
C ALA A 124 18.95 1.55 -4.16
N VAL A 125 20.14 1.70 -4.73
CA VAL A 125 20.66 2.96 -5.28
C VAL A 125 20.73 2.80 -6.78
N TYR A 126 20.22 3.78 -7.53
CA TYR A 126 20.09 3.71 -8.98
C TYR A 126 20.99 4.70 -9.71
N GLU A 127 21.03 5.94 -9.25
CA GLU A 127 21.82 7.00 -9.87
C GLU A 127 22.65 7.71 -8.81
N HIS A 128 23.96 7.82 -9.03
CA HIS A 128 24.87 8.57 -8.17
C HIS A 128 26.13 8.97 -8.94
N LYS A 129 26.90 9.89 -8.34
CA LYS A 129 28.25 10.26 -8.77
C LYS A 129 29.32 9.89 -7.75
N GLU A 130 28.91 9.21 -6.68
CA GLU A 130 29.78 8.69 -5.62
C GLU A 130 30.53 7.43 -6.07
N SER A 131 31.40 6.91 -5.20
CA SER A 131 32.06 5.62 -5.37
C SER A 131 31.09 4.45 -5.39
N ASP A 132 31.34 3.43 -6.22
CA ASP A 132 30.52 2.20 -6.28
C ASP A 132 30.52 1.42 -4.96
N ALA A 133 31.44 1.71 -4.04
CA ALA A 133 31.44 1.11 -2.71
C ALA A 133 30.13 1.38 -1.94
N ILE A 134 29.46 2.52 -2.18
CA ILE A 134 28.18 2.86 -1.53
C ILE A 134 26.97 2.13 -2.13
N VAL A 135 27.16 1.42 -3.24
CA VAL A 135 26.15 0.52 -3.82
C VAL A 135 26.51 -0.95 -3.65
N GLY A 136 27.58 -1.23 -2.90
CA GLY A 136 28.00 -2.57 -2.57
C GLY A 136 26.93 -3.33 -1.79
N ASP A 137 26.69 -4.57 -2.19
CA ASP A 137 25.73 -5.48 -1.57
C ASP A 137 25.92 -5.61 -0.05
N GLU A 138 27.17 -5.68 0.40
CA GLU A 138 27.53 -5.79 1.81
C GLU A 138 27.11 -4.54 2.60
N PHE A 139 27.36 -3.35 2.04
CA PHE A 139 26.95 -2.09 2.64
C PHE A 139 25.43 -1.94 2.69
N LEU A 140 24.74 -2.15 1.56
CA LEU A 140 23.29 -1.95 1.49
C LEU A 140 22.48 -2.97 2.32
N LYS A 141 22.99 -4.20 2.52
CA LYS A 141 22.31 -5.23 3.32
C LYS A 141 22.25 -4.88 4.81
N GLN A 142 23.12 -4.01 5.31
CA GLN A 142 23.11 -3.60 6.71
C GLN A 142 21.80 -2.90 7.10
N PHE A 143 21.12 -2.25 6.14
CA PHE A 143 19.85 -1.58 6.40
C PHE A 143 18.67 -2.55 6.52
N VAL A 144 18.80 -3.80 6.06
CA VAL A 144 17.69 -4.77 6.06
C VAL A 144 17.30 -5.12 7.49
N GLY A 145 15.99 -5.07 7.79
CA GLY A 145 15.42 -5.31 9.12
C GLY A 145 15.40 -4.08 10.02
N MET A 146 16.06 -2.97 9.66
CA MET A 146 15.97 -1.72 10.41
C MET A 146 14.55 -1.12 10.32
N GLY A 147 14.11 -0.44 11.37
CA GLY A 147 12.82 0.25 11.44
C GLY A 147 12.96 1.66 12.00
N ILE A 148 11.84 2.31 12.31
CA ILE A 148 11.79 3.73 12.71
C ILE A 148 12.62 4.06 13.97
N ASP A 149 12.82 3.09 14.86
CA ASP A 149 13.56 3.29 16.11
C ASP A 149 15.09 3.20 15.94
N ASN A 150 15.57 2.78 14.76
CA ASN A 150 17.00 2.77 14.45
C ASN A 150 17.46 4.20 14.09
N ALA A 151 18.67 4.60 14.53
CA ALA A 151 19.15 5.95 14.29
C ALA A 151 19.78 6.16 12.90
N PHE A 152 20.17 5.07 12.22
CA PHE A 152 20.82 5.03 10.90
C PHE A 152 22.16 5.79 10.88
N LYS A 153 22.89 5.78 11.99
CA LYS A 153 24.17 6.47 12.09
C LYS A 153 25.30 5.62 11.54
N VAL A 154 25.99 6.16 10.53
CA VAL A 154 27.19 5.52 9.99
C VAL A 154 28.33 5.60 11.02
N GLY A 155 29.02 4.48 11.23
CA GLY A 155 30.06 4.29 12.24
C GLY A 155 29.54 3.87 13.63
N GLU A 156 28.22 3.86 13.84
CA GLU A 156 27.57 3.36 15.08
C GLU A 156 26.62 2.19 14.76
N ASP A 157 25.60 2.44 13.93
CA ASP A 157 24.56 1.46 13.56
C ASP A 157 24.87 0.73 12.25
N VAL A 158 25.63 1.38 11.36
CA VAL A 158 25.96 0.90 10.01
C VAL A 158 27.43 1.19 9.76
N GLU A 159 28.19 0.20 9.34
CA GLU A 159 29.58 0.37 8.93
C GLU A 159 29.64 1.18 7.62
N ALA A 160 30.54 2.15 7.56
CA ALA A 160 30.73 2.95 6.35
C ALA A 160 31.31 2.08 5.23
N ALA A 161 30.98 2.41 3.98
CA ALA A 161 31.81 1.98 2.86
C ALA A 161 33.22 2.57 3.02
N ASP A 162 34.25 1.74 2.90
CA ASP A 162 35.66 2.09 3.18
C ASP A 162 36.08 3.41 2.52
N GLY A 163 36.47 4.39 3.35
CA GLY A 163 36.92 5.72 2.89
C GLY A 163 35.83 6.61 2.28
N HIS A 164 34.56 6.24 2.45
CA HIS A 164 33.40 6.90 1.85
C HIS A 164 32.33 7.24 2.90
N GLU A 165 32.72 7.70 4.09
CA GLU A 165 31.83 7.95 5.23
C GLU A 165 30.76 9.00 4.91
N ALA A 166 31.12 10.09 4.24
CA ALA A 166 30.17 11.15 3.91
C ALA A 166 29.10 10.70 2.90
N ALA A 167 29.50 9.90 1.89
CA ALA A 167 28.57 9.31 0.94
C ALA A 167 27.72 8.22 1.59
N SER A 168 28.30 7.42 2.50
CA SER A 168 27.58 6.42 3.30
C SER A 168 26.49 7.08 4.16
N ASN A 169 26.78 8.22 4.79
CA ASN A 169 25.79 8.98 5.56
C ASN A 169 24.62 9.46 4.69
N ALA A 170 24.91 9.88 3.45
CA ALA A 170 23.86 10.26 2.51
C ALA A 170 22.98 9.06 2.13
N VAL A 171 23.57 7.88 1.87
CA VAL A 171 22.79 6.66 1.61
C VAL A 171 21.95 6.26 2.81
N ALA A 172 22.49 6.32 4.04
CA ALA A 172 21.75 5.99 5.27
C ALA A 172 20.54 6.91 5.51
N LEU A 173 20.55 8.13 4.96
CA LEU A 173 19.40 9.04 5.01
C LEU A 173 18.22 8.56 4.15
N ILE A 174 18.45 7.79 3.09
CA ILE A 174 17.40 7.31 2.17
C ILE A 174 16.38 6.40 2.90
N PRO A 175 16.78 5.31 3.59
CA PRO A 175 15.86 4.48 4.38
C PRO A 175 15.28 5.22 5.58
N LYS A 176 16.06 6.06 6.26
CA LYS A 176 15.55 6.89 7.36
C LYS A 176 14.43 7.83 6.89
N LYS A 177 14.65 8.55 5.79
CA LYS A 177 13.65 9.42 5.15
C LYS A 177 12.40 8.64 4.80
N THR A 178 12.56 7.47 4.17
CA THR A 178 11.44 6.60 3.79
C THR A 178 10.58 6.22 5.00
N LEU A 179 11.21 5.79 6.10
CA LEU A 179 10.53 5.43 7.34
C LEU A 179 9.83 6.64 7.98
N VAL A 180 10.52 7.77 8.12
CA VAL A 180 9.92 8.97 8.74
C VAL A 180 8.72 9.45 7.94
N MET A 181 8.82 9.46 6.61
CA MET A 181 7.73 9.87 5.72
C MET A 181 6.57 8.87 5.76
N SER A 182 6.84 7.56 5.68
CA SER A 182 5.79 6.54 5.73
C SER A 182 5.05 6.55 7.07
N TYR A 183 5.76 6.70 8.20
CA TYR A 183 5.12 6.79 9.52
C TYR A 183 4.29 8.06 9.68
N THR A 184 4.81 9.21 9.22
CA THR A 184 4.08 10.48 9.33
C THR A 184 2.78 10.47 8.51
N LEU A 185 2.77 9.75 7.38
CA LEU A 185 1.66 9.73 6.45
C LEU A 185 0.65 8.61 6.73
N PHE A 186 1.12 7.42 7.08
CA PHE A 186 0.29 6.22 7.17
C PHE A 186 0.21 5.61 8.57
N LEU A 187 1.16 5.88 9.47
CA LEU A 187 1.24 5.21 10.77
C LEU A 187 1.30 6.22 11.91
N LYS A 188 0.14 6.79 12.30
CA LYS A 188 0.04 7.51 13.57
C LYS A 188 -0.05 6.53 14.75
N ARG A 189 1.07 5.89 15.08
CA ARG A 189 1.46 5.52 16.45
C ARG A 189 2.93 5.10 16.45
N LYS A 190 3.76 5.75 17.29
CA LYS A 190 5.06 5.19 17.66
C LYS A 190 4.83 3.78 18.24
N PRO A 191 5.62 2.76 17.87
CA PRO A 191 5.55 1.47 18.54
C PRO A 191 5.71 1.69 20.04
N LYS A 192 4.71 1.29 20.83
CA LYS A 192 4.83 1.32 22.28
C LYS A 192 5.85 0.23 22.65
N PRO A 193 6.93 0.55 23.39
CA PRO A 193 7.88 -0.48 23.81
C PRO A 193 7.13 -1.53 24.61
N ASP A 194 7.43 -2.80 24.36
CA ASP A 194 6.81 -3.96 24.99
C ASP A 194 6.78 -3.81 26.52
N VAL A 195 5.63 -3.43 27.07
CA VAL A 195 5.38 -3.48 28.51
C VAL A 195 4.54 -4.73 28.77
N ALA A 196 5.13 -5.59 29.59
CA ALA A 196 4.60 -6.86 30.07
C ALA A 196 3.10 -6.82 30.42
N LYS A 197 2.43 -7.95 30.13
CA LYS A 197 1.04 -8.27 30.47
C LYS A 197 0.74 -7.93 31.94
N VAL A 198 -0.02 -6.87 32.15
CA VAL A 198 -0.83 -6.66 33.36
C VAL A 198 -2.29 -6.67 32.91
N PRO A 199 -3.22 -7.38 33.59
CA PRO A 199 -4.62 -7.37 33.22
C PRO A 199 -5.17 -5.96 33.39
N MET A 200 -5.67 -5.36 32.31
CA MET A 200 -6.20 -4.00 32.35
C MET A 200 -7.64 -4.04 32.90
N PRO A 201 -8.00 -3.14 33.83
CA PRO A 201 -9.40 -2.95 34.22
C PRO A 201 -10.18 -2.38 33.03
N GLU A 202 -11.48 -2.69 32.96
CA GLU A 202 -12.42 -2.19 31.95
C GLU A 202 -12.25 -0.67 31.74
N ALA A 203 -11.95 -0.28 30.49
CA ALA A 203 -11.66 1.10 30.13
C ALA A 203 -12.93 1.97 30.16
N PRO A 204 -12.83 3.26 30.54
CA PRO A 204 -13.96 4.20 30.47
C PRO A 204 -14.44 4.34 29.02
N GLU A 205 -15.74 4.51 28.82
CA GLU A 205 -16.33 4.75 27.50
C GLU A 205 -15.65 5.96 26.82
N GLU A 206 -14.78 5.70 25.84
CA GLU A 206 -14.15 6.76 25.04
C GLU A 206 -15.23 7.51 24.23
N GLU A 207 -15.38 8.81 24.48
CA GLU A 207 -16.18 9.73 23.66
C GLU A 207 -15.68 9.65 22.21
N MET A 208 -16.63 9.56 21.25
CA MET A 208 -16.23 9.44 19.84
C MET A 208 -15.53 10.73 19.41
N PRO A 209 -14.40 10.66 18.69
CA PRO A 209 -13.86 11.83 18.00
C PRO A 209 -14.93 12.37 17.05
N GLU A 210 -15.24 13.67 17.16
CA GLU A 210 -16.16 14.33 16.23
C GLU A 210 -15.54 14.35 14.84
N ALA A 211 -16.21 13.73 13.87
CA ALA A 211 -15.83 13.80 12.47
C ALA A 211 -16.61 14.92 11.79
N GLU A 212 -15.90 15.87 11.18
CA GLU A 212 -16.51 17.01 10.49
C GLU A 212 -17.18 16.61 9.17
N ASP A 213 -16.68 15.56 8.52
CA ASP A 213 -17.21 15.02 7.28
C ASP A 213 -17.08 13.49 7.19
N LEU A 214 -17.76 12.90 6.19
CA LEU A 214 -17.78 11.46 5.95
C LEU A 214 -16.36 10.91 5.69
N LYS A 215 -15.53 11.67 4.99
CA LYS A 215 -14.15 11.27 4.67
C LYS A 215 -13.30 11.12 5.93
N THR A 216 -13.45 12.05 6.86
CA THR A 216 -12.78 12.03 8.17
C THR A 216 -13.27 10.87 9.02
N LEU A 217 -14.58 10.60 9.01
CA LEU A 217 -15.13 9.43 9.70
C LEU A 217 -14.57 8.12 9.13
N MET A 218 -14.51 7.98 7.82
CA MET A 218 -13.95 6.80 7.17
C MET A 218 -12.47 6.60 7.49
N ALA A 219 -11.68 7.68 7.56
CA ALA A 219 -10.27 7.60 7.93
C ALA A 219 -10.06 7.07 9.35
N LEU A 220 -10.98 7.37 10.29
CA LEU A 220 -10.94 6.83 11.66
C LEU A 220 -11.23 5.33 11.71
N MET A 221 -11.93 4.79 10.72
CA MET A 221 -12.30 3.37 10.65
C MET A 221 -11.18 2.48 10.10
N ILE A 222 -10.21 3.05 9.38
CA ILE A 222 -9.17 2.28 8.67
C ILE A 222 -8.30 1.46 9.63
N ASP A 223 -7.82 2.09 10.70
CA ASP A 223 -6.95 1.41 11.68
C ASP A 223 -7.67 0.22 12.32
N ASP A 224 -8.94 0.39 12.69
CA ASP A 224 -9.73 -0.68 13.30
C ASP A 224 -10.09 -1.79 12.29
N TYR A 225 -10.31 -1.44 11.02
CA TYR A 225 -10.49 -2.41 9.95
C TYR A 225 -9.26 -3.33 9.84
N PHE A 226 -8.05 -2.76 9.80
CA PHE A 226 -6.83 -3.56 9.69
C PHE A 226 -6.60 -4.44 10.92
N VAL A 227 -6.91 -3.95 12.13
CA VAL A 227 -6.83 -4.80 13.35
C VAL A 227 -7.72 -6.04 13.25
N VAL A 228 -8.92 -5.92 12.65
CA VAL A 228 -9.80 -7.07 12.42
C VAL A 228 -9.20 -8.00 11.35
N VAL A 229 -8.71 -7.46 10.24
CA VAL A 229 -8.07 -8.25 9.16
C VAL A 229 -6.86 -9.03 9.70
N ASP A 230 -5.98 -8.38 10.46
CA ASP A 230 -4.79 -8.97 11.06
C ASP A 230 -5.15 -10.12 12.02
N TYR A 231 -6.30 -10.04 12.70
CA TYR A 231 -6.77 -11.16 13.50
C TYR A 231 -7.16 -12.36 12.66
N PHE A 232 -7.86 -12.17 11.53
CA PHE A 232 -8.23 -13.26 10.63
C PHE A 232 -7.01 -13.90 9.95
N ASP A 233 -6.00 -13.08 9.65
CA ASP A 233 -4.81 -13.48 8.89
C ASP A 233 -3.67 -14.00 9.77
N GLU A 234 -3.30 -13.26 10.82
CA GLU A 234 -2.13 -13.53 11.65
C GLU A 234 -2.49 -14.08 13.05
N LYS A 235 -3.77 -14.09 13.41
CA LYS A 235 -4.28 -14.53 14.73
C LYS A 235 -3.65 -13.77 15.90
N GLU A 236 -3.28 -12.49 15.71
CA GLU A 236 -2.54 -11.71 16.70
C GLU A 236 -3.22 -11.63 18.09
N SER A 237 -4.41 -11.02 18.18
CA SER A 237 -5.17 -10.89 19.43
C SER A 237 -6.67 -10.79 19.16
N LYS A 238 -7.41 -11.76 19.71
CA LYS A 238 -8.87 -11.82 19.67
C LYS A 238 -9.49 -10.60 20.37
N GLU A 239 -8.93 -10.20 21.51
CA GLU A 239 -9.43 -9.09 22.32
C GLU A 239 -9.32 -7.75 21.57
N LYS A 240 -8.19 -7.52 20.89
CA LYS A 240 -8.01 -6.33 20.04
C LYS A 240 -9.00 -6.30 18.89
N ALA A 241 -9.20 -7.44 18.23
CA ALA A 241 -10.13 -7.57 17.11
C ALA A 241 -11.59 -7.30 17.53
N ILE A 242 -12.01 -7.83 18.68
CA ILE A 242 -13.35 -7.55 19.23
C ILE A 242 -13.50 -6.06 19.52
N ALA A 243 -12.52 -5.44 20.18
CA ALA A 243 -12.57 -4.02 20.50
C ALA A 243 -12.62 -3.15 19.22
N ALA A 244 -11.85 -3.51 18.20
CA ALA A 244 -11.85 -2.85 16.90
C ALA A 244 -13.21 -3.02 16.18
N ALA A 245 -13.75 -4.23 16.13
CA ALA A 245 -15.07 -4.50 15.54
C ALA A 245 -16.19 -3.70 16.23
N LYS A 246 -16.16 -3.59 17.56
CA LYS A 246 -17.10 -2.75 18.33
C LYS A 246 -16.95 -1.25 18.01
N ARG A 247 -15.72 -0.75 17.84
CA ARG A 247 -15.48 0.64 17.42
C ARG A 247 -15.95 0.90 16.00
N LEU A 248 -15.67 -0.01 15.05
CA LEU A 248 -16.18 0.06 13.67
C LEU A 248 -17.70 0.15 13.65
N ALA A 249 -18.39 -0.69 14.44
CA ALA A 249 -19.84 -0.63 14.56
C ALA A 249 -20.33 0.73 15.08
N LYS A 250 -19.60 1.32 16.04
CA LYS A 250 -19.89 2.66 16.59
C LYS A 250 -19.71 3.75 15.54
N TYR A 251 -18.60 3.74 14.79
CA TYR A 251 -18.36 4.66 13.69
C TYR A 251 -19.37 4.51 12.56
N ALA A 252 -19.76 3.26 12.23
CA ALA A 252 -20.75 2.96 11.21
C ALA A 252 -22.10 3.65 11.48
N LYS A 253 -22.52 3.75 12.76
CA LYS A 253 -23.72 4.52 13.14
C LYS A 253 -23.59 6.02 12.88
N GLY A 254 -22.38 6.55 12.91
CA GLY A 254 -22.11 7.96 12.60
C GLY A 254 -22.30 8.29 11.12
N ILE A 255 -22.18 7.29 10.23
CA ILE A 255 -22.24 7.51 8.77
C ILE A 255 -23.63 8.05 8.36
N SER A 256 -24.71 7.64 9.04
CA SER A 256 -26.07 8.10 8.74
C SER A 256 -26.32 9.59 9.02
N ASN A 257 -25.40 10.26 9.71
CA ASN A 257 -25.46 11.70 9.94
C ASN A 257 -24.96 12.52 8.75
N PHE A 258 -24.36 11.88 7.75
CA PHE A 258 -23.82 12.53 6.56
C PHE A 258 -24.72 12.26 5.35
N GLU A 259 -24.87 13.25 4.47
CA GLU A 259 -25.51 13.04 3.16
C GLU A 259 -24.59 12.26 2.23
N PRO A 260 -25.14 11.39 1.36
CA PRO A 260 -24.31 10.66 0.41
C PRO A 260 -23.75 11.63 -0.65
N PRO A 261 -22.45 11.55 -0.97
CA PRO A 261 -21.82 12.39 -1.98
C PRO A 261 -22.48 12.31 -3.37
N LYS A 262 -22.96 11.13 -3.76
CA LYS A 262 -23.77 10.91 -4.97
C LYS A 262 -25.16 10.39 -4.64
N ASN A 263 -26.09 10.60 -5.57
CA ASN A 263 -27.48 10.13 -5.45
C ASN A 263 -28.14 10.61 -4.15
N ALA A 264 -27.96 11.90 -3.83
CA ALA A 264 -28.52 12.56 -2.65
C ALA A 264 -30.06 12.49 -2.58
N ASP A 265 -30.74 12.19 -3.67
CA ASP A 265 -32.17 11.90 -3.73
C ASP A 265 -32.53 10.49 -3.21
N GLN A 266 -31.58 9.56 -3.13
CA GLN A 266 -31.76 8.17 -2.65
C GLN A 266 -31.46 8.00 -1.15
N THR A 267 -31.85 8.98 -0.32
CA THR A 267 -31.53 9.00 1.12
C THR A 267 -32.06 7.80 1.91
N GLU A 268 -33.25 7.29 1.58
CA GLU A 268 -33.84 6.13 2.27
C GLU A 268 -33.03 4.84 2.02
N GLU A 269 -32.61 4.61 0.77
CA GLU A 269 -31.79 3.45 0.42
C GLU A 269 -30.38 3.54 1.00
N TYR A 270 -29.81 4.76 1.04
CA TYR A 270 -28.53 5.01 1.67
C TYR A 270 -28.59 4.71 3.18
N ARG A 271 -29.60 5.22 3.89
CA ARG A 271 -29.82 4.91 5.31
C ARG A 271 -30.00 3.42 5.55
N TYR A 272 -30.80 2.74 4.72
CA TYR A 272 -30.98 1.30 4.81
C TYR A 272 -29.65 0.53 4.73
N LEU A 273 -28.79 0.87 3.76
CA LEU A 273 -27.48 0.22 3.62
C LEU A 273 -26.55 0.52 4.79
N GLN A 274 -26.56 1.74 5.32
CA GLN A 274 -25.76 2.12 6.49
C GLN A 274 -26.22 1.39 7.77
N ASP A 275 -27.53 1.34 8.01
CA ASP A 275 -28.11 0.63 9.14
C ASP A 275 -27.77 -0.85 9.05
N THR A 276 -27.96 -1.45 7.87
CA THR A 276 -27.61 -2.85 7.60
C THR A 276 -26.12 -3.09 7.85
N PHE A 277 -25.24 -2.20 7.39
CA PHE A 277 -23.79 -2.30 7.61
C PHE A 277 -23.43 -2.23 9.10
N SER A 278 -23.97 -1.26 9.84
CA SER A 278 -23.73 -1.13 11.28
C SER A 278 -24.25 -2.33 12.08
N GLU A 279 -25.44 -2.83 11.76
CA GLU A 279 -25.99 -4.03 12.40
C GLU A 279 -25.15 -5.28 12.13
N ASN A 280 -24.65 -5.45 10.91
CA ASN A 280 -23.77 -6.58 10.58
C ASN A 280 -22.44 -6.48 11.34
N LEU A 281 -21.86 -5.29 11.48
CA LEU A 281 -20.66 -5.09 12.30
C LEU A 281 -20.88 -5.42 13.78
N LEU A 282 -22.04 -5.07 14.34
CA LEU A 282 -22.39 -5.44 15.72
C LEU A 282 -22.51 -6.96 15.89
N LYS A 283 -23.29 -7.61 15.02
CA LYS A 283 -23.45 -9.08 15.03
C LYS A 283 -22.11 -9.79 14.87
N PHE A 284 -21.28 -9.29 13.95
CA PHE A 284 -19.93 -9.77 13.76
C PHE A 284 -19.08 -9.64 15.02
N ALA A 285 -19.09 -8.49 15.69
CA ALA A 285 -18.34 -8.30 16.93
C ALA A 285 -18.79 -9.26 18.04
N GLU A 286 -20.10 -9.49 18.16
CA GLU A 286 -20.68 -10.45 19.13
C GLU A 286 -20.29 -11.90 18.82
N SER A 287 -20.42 -12.34 17.57
CA SER A 287 -20.02 -13.69 17.14
C SER A 287 -18.50 -13.88 17.29
N LEU A 288 -17.70 -12.86 16.96
CA LEU A 288 -16.24 -12.87 17.15
C LEU A 288 -15.87 -12.99 18.64
N GLU A 289 -16.58 -12.30 19.53
CA GLU A 289 -16.40 -12.40 20.98
C GLU A 289 -16.71 -13.80 21.50
N LYS A 290 -17.86 -14.34 21.09
CA LYS A 290 -18.33 -15.66 21.53
C LYS A 290 -17.45 -16.80 21.00
N GLU A 291 -17.10 -16.77 19.72
CA GLU A 291 -16.59 -17.96 19.01
C GLU A 291 -15.16 -17.76 18.47
N GLY A 292 -14.68 -16.52 18.37
CA GLY A 292 -13.41 -16.23 17.68
C GLY A 292 -13.54 -16.45 16.18
N ILE A 293 -12.46 -16.84 15.51
CA ILE A 293 -12.49 -17.14 14.07
C ILE A 293 -13.23 -18.45 13.82
N SER A 294 -14.41 -18.35 13.23
CA SER A 294 -15.27 -19.45 12.76
C SER A 294 -15.74 -19.21 11.33
N ASP A 295 -16.33 -20.23 10.70
CA ASP A 295 -16.95 -20.08 9.36
C ASP A 295 -18.06 -19.02 9.37
N GLU A 296 -18.83 -18.95 10.47
CA GLU A 296 -19.87 -17.92 10.66
C GLU A 296 -19.27 -16.51 10.67
N THR A 297 -18.21 -16.27 11.47
CA THR A 297 -17.58 -14.94 11.51
C THR A 297 -16.91 -14.56 10.20
N ARG A 298 -16.44 -15.53 9.40
CA ARG A 298 -15.91 -15.29 8.06
C ARG A 298 -17.01 -14.87 7.10
N GLU A 299 -18.15 -15.56 7.11
CA GLU A 299 -19.30 -15.22 6.29
C GLU A 299 -19.88 -13.84 6.64
N GLN A 300 -19.94 -13.51 7.93
CA GLN A 300 -20.34 -12.19 8.41
C GLN A 300 -19.37 -11.11 7.91
N TRP A 301 -18.06 -11.36 7.99
CA TRP A 301 -17.05 -10.43 7.48
C TRP A 301 -17.15 -10.22 5.97
N ASP A 302 -17.31 -11.28 5.18
CA ASP A 302 -17.49 -11.21 3.74
C ASP A 302 -18.77 -10.44 3.35
N THR A 303 -19.83 -10.59 4.16
CA THR A 303 -21.07 -9.82 4.02
C THR A 303 -20.83 -8.33 4.26
N ILE A 304 -20.08 -7.97 5.29
CA ILE A 304 -19.70 -6.59 5.60
C ILE A 304 -18.89 -5.99 4.44
N VAL A 305 -17.88 -6.70 3.93
CA VAL A 305 -17.08 -6.26 2.78
C VAL A 305 -17.96 -6.05 1.54
N THR A 306 -18.93 -6.94 1.31
CA THR A 306 -19.88 -6.81 0.20
C THR A 306 -20.74 -5.55 0.33
N LEU A 307 -21.26 -5.26 1.53
CA LEU A 307 -22.05 -4.06 1.80
C LEU A 307 -21.24 -2.78 1.60
N VAL A 308 -19.98 -2.75 2.03
CA VAL A 308 -19.07 -1.61 1.79
C VAL A 308 -18.91 -1.38 0.29
N ASN A 309 -18.64 -2.42 -0.49
CA ASN A 309 -18.49 -2.31 -1.94
C ASN A 309 -19.77 -1.83 -2.63
N GLN A 310 -20.93 -2.32 -2.20
CA GLN A 310 -22.23 -1.87 -2.74
C GLN A 310 -22.52 -0.40 -2.42
N ALA A 311 -22.33 0.01 -1.16
CA ALA A 311 -22.52 1.40 -0.75
C ALA A 311 -21.55 2.32 -1.49
N HIS A 312 -20.30 1.88 -1.63
CA HIS A 312 -19.26 2.63 -2.29
C HIS A 312 -19.58 2.88 -3.77
N LEU A 313 -19.90 1.84 -4.55
CA LEU A 313 -20.24 1.95 -5.98
C LEU A 313 -21.43 2.89 -6.24
N ARG A 314 -22.32 3.02 -5.25
CA ARG A 314 -23.60 3.72 -5.41
C ARG A 314 -23.59 5.15 -4.87
N PHE A 315 -22.83 5.45 -3.82
CA PHE A 315 -22.95 6.72 -3.11
C PHE A 315 -21.66 7.56 -3.07
N SER A 316 -20.53 7.06 -3.61
CA SER A 316 -19.26 7.79 -3.57
C SER A 316 -18.98 8.60 -4.85
N GLU A 317 -18.33 9.77 -4.68
CA GLU A 317 -17.88 10.61 -5.79
C GLU A 317 -16.74 9.97 -6.61
N GLU A 318 -15.84 9.26 -5.94
CA GLU A 318 -14.71 8.53 -6.52
C GLU A 318 -14.80 7.05 -6.13
N GLU A 319 -14.20 6.15 -6.91
CA GLU A 319 -14.06 4.75 -6.49
C GLU A 319 -13.19 4.74 -5.22
N ILE A 320 -13.76 4.43 -4.04
CA ILE A 320 -13.05 4.16 -2.79
C ILE A 320 -12.53 2.76 -3.00
N ASP A 321 -11.46 2.70 -3.76
CA ASP A 321 -10.58 1.58 -3.69
C ASP A 321 -10.04 1.56 -2.25
N LEU A 322 -10.43 0.56 -1.46
CA LEU A 322 -9.85 0.32 -0.14
C LEU A 322 -8.35 -0.01 -0.27
N ASP A 323 -7.88 -0.38 -1.46
CA ASP A 323 -6.47 -0.42 -1.84
C ASP A 323 -5.93 0.97 -2.25
N THR A 324 -6.74 2.05 -2.23
CA THR A 324 -6.43 3.48 -2.49
C THR A 324 -6.54 4.43 -1.28
N TYR A 325 -7.04 3.96 -0.13
CA TYR A 325 -6.93 4.65 1.18
C TYR A 325 -5.86 4.02 2.07
#